data_AF-A0A8J3H0U6-F1
#
_entry.id   AF-A0A8J3H0U6-F1
#
_cell.length_a   1.000
_cell.length_b   1.000
_cell.length_c   1.000
_cell.angle_alpha   90.00
_cell.angle_beta   90.00
_cell.angle_gamma   90.00
#
_symmetry.space_group_name_H-M   'P 1'
#
loop_
_entity.id
_entity.type
_entity.pdbx_description
1 polymer ?
#
loop_
_entity_poly.entity_id
_entity_poly.type
_entity_poly.pdbx_seq_one_letter_code
_entity_poly.pdbx_strand_id
1 'polypeptide(L)'
;MRRSEGGKWGGALLALILLPAPALAESDACRDAREVLETTAEKLDAWGQSTRRDHMAVLRIGTRAATAAAWAVDLGWPAEAAAALAALRDLKGSDQPTDVLRATLIENAVILRGSLPGPCPDSALPDFAAYGN
;
A
#
# COMPACT_ATOMS: atom_id res chain seq x y z
N MET A 1 -44.03 -28.51 -46.20
CA MET A 1 -42.55 -28.71 -46.05
C MET A 1 -41.85 -27.35 -46.16
N ARG A 2 -40.78 -27.13 -45.36
CA ARG A 2 -39.97 -25.91 -45.09
C ARG A 2 -40.48 -25.07 -43.90
N ARG A 3 -39.94 -25.27 -42.68
CA ARG A 3 -38.73 -24.69 -42.02
C ARG A 3 -38.93 -23.23 -41.61
N SER A 4 -39.03 -22.96 -40.29
CA SER A 4 -37.96 -22.46 -39.39
C SER A 4 -37.89 -20.92 -39.48
N GLU A 5 -37.96 -20.13 -38.41
CA GLU A 5 -36.91 -19.97 -37.41
C GLU A 5 -37.49 -19.53 -36.05
N GLY A 6 -37.29 -20.37 -35.02
CA GLY A 6 -37.48 -19.99 -33.63
C GLY A 6 -36.23 -19.28 -33.13
N GLY A 7 -36.36 -17.98 -32.84
CA GLY A 7 -35.30 -17.15 -32.27
C GLY A 7 -34.79 -17.74 -30.96
N LYS A 8 -33.55 -18.20 -30.98
CA LYS A 8 -32.78 -18.56 -29.79
C LYS A 8 -32.49 -17.30 -28.99
N TRP A 9 -33.25 -17.06 -27.94
CA TRP A 9 -32.86 -16.19 -26.83
C TRP A 9 -31.72 -16.90 -26.08
N GLY A 10 -30.50 -16.76 -26.60
CA GLY A 10 -29.28 -17.16 -25.90
C GLY A 10 -29.07 -16.20 -24.74
N GLY A 11 -29.59 -16.57 -23.57
CA GLY A 11 -29.28 -15.90 -22.31
C GLY A 11 -27.79 -16.02 -22.03
N ALA A 12 -27.05 -14.94 -22.25
CA ALA A 12 -25.70 -14.79 -21.72
C ALA A 12 -25.83 -14.59 -20.20
N LEU A 13 -25.65 -15.68 -19.45
CA LEU A 13 -25.42 -15.64 -18.02
C LEU A 13 -24.08 -14.92 -17.78
N LEU A 14 -24.16 -13.64 -17.44
CA LEU A 14 -23.08 -12.91 -16.78
C LEU A 14 -22.82 -13.59 -15.43
N ALA A 15 -21.79 -14.42 -15.37
CA ALA A 15 -21.25 -14.92 -14.11
C ALA A 15 -20.58 -13.74 -13.38
N LEU A 16 -21.32 -13.08 -12.48
CA LEU A 16 -20.71 -12.24 -11.45
C LEU A 16 -19.89 -13.15 -10.54
N ILE A 17 -18.57 -13.10 -10.67
CA ILE A 17 -17.66 -13.73 -9.72
C ILE A 17 -17.70 -12.88 -8.44
N LEU A 18 -18.54 -13.29 -7.48
CA LEU A 18 -18.50 -12.79 -6.12
C LEU A 18 -17.24 -13.37 -5.45
N LEU A 19 -16.19 -12.56 -5.34
CA LEU A 19 -15.02 -12.93 -4.55
C LEU A 19 -15.43 -13.08 -3.07
N PRO A 20 -14.92 -14.09 -2.35
CA PRO A 20 -15.17 -14.22 -0.92
C PRO A 20 -14.60 -13.00 -0.19
N ALA A 21 -15.35 -12.45 0.77
CA ALA A 21 -14.97 -11.28 1.58
C ALA A 21 -13.51 -11.27 2.10
N PRO A 22 -12.89 -12.38 2.57
CA PRO A 22 -11.49 -12.38 2.97
C PRO A 22 -10.51 -12.06 1.83
N ALA A 23 -10.78 -12.54 0.61
CA ALA A 23 -9.92 -12.25 -0.54
C ALA A 23 -10.00 -10.77 -0.96
N LEU A 24 -11.16 -10.12 -0.75
CA LEU A 24 -11.30 -8.68 -0.98
C LEU A 24 -10.51 -7.88 0.07
N ALA A 25 -10.62 -8.25 1.35
CA ALA A 25 -9.86 -7.60 2.44
C ALA A 25 -8.34 -7.71 2.24
N GLU A 26 -7.84 -8.89 1.83
CA GLU A 26 -6.41 -9.07 1.50
C GLU A 26 -5.99 -8.20 0.30
N SER A 27 -6.83 -8.13 -0.75
CA SER A 27 -6.52 -7.31 -1.93
C SER A 27 -6.48 -5.80 -1.61
N ASP A 28 -7.40 -5.33 -0.77
CA ASP A 28 -7.44 -3.94 -0.31
C ASP A 28 -6.24 -3.63 0.60
N ALA A 29 -5.91 -4.53 1.53
CA ALA A 29 -4.74 -4.40 2.40
C ALA A 29 -3.43 -4.31 1.60
N CYS A 30 -3.25 -5.18 0.61
CA CYS A 30 -2.08 -5.15 -0.26
C CYS A 30 -2.00 -3.88 -1.11
N ARG A 31 -3.14 -3.40 -1.65
CA ARG A 31 -3.19 -2.12 -2.36
C ARG A 31 -2.77 -0.97 -1.44
N ASP A 32 -3.34 -0.90 -0.25
CA ASP A 32 -3.12 0.22 0.67
C ASP A 32 -1.65 0.25 1.17
N ALA A 33 -1.05 -0.91 1.46
CA ALA A 33 0.36 -1.00 1.82
C ALA A 33 1.29 -0.63 0.66
N ARG A 34 0.93 -1.00 -0.58
CA ARG A 34 1.67 -0.56 -1.77
C ARG A 34 1.58 0.96 -1.96
N GLU A 35 0.40 1.56 -1.79
CA GLU A 35 0.24 3.02 -1.89
C GLU A 35 1.08 3.77 -0.85
N VAL A 36 1.27 3.22 0.36
CA VAL A 36 2.19 3.77 1.35
C VAL A 36 3.62 3.84 0.80
N LEU A 37 4.11 2.74 0.22
CA LEU A 37 5.45 2.68 -0.35
C LEU A 37 5.61 3.58 -1.58
N GLU A 38 4.65 3.56 -2.50
CA GLU A 38 4.65 4.41 -3.71
C GLU A 38 4.66 5.89 -3.35
N THR A 39 3.79 6.30 -2.41
CA THR A 39 3.78 7.68 -1.90
C THR A 39 5.12 8.04 -1.26
N THR A 40 5.69 7.12 -0.47
CA THR A 40 6.94 7.39 0.24
C THR A 40 8.08 7.59 -0.76
N ALA A 41 8.21 6.73 -1.77
CA ALA A 41 9.19 6.89 -2.84
C ALA A 41 8.99 8.21 -3.62
N GLU A 42 7.77 8.49 -4.07
CA GLU A 42 7.42 9.73 -4.79
C GLU A 42 7.84 10.98 -3.99
N LYS A 43 7.60 10.98 -2.68
CA LYS A 43 7.95 12.11 -1.81
C LYS A 43 9.43 12.19 -1.51
N LEU A 44 10.12 11.08 -1.30
CA LEU A 44 11.58 11.08 -1.15
C LEU A 44 12.28 11.64 -2.41
N ASP A 45 11.82 11.25 -3.60
CA ASP A 45 12.32 11.79 -4.88
C ASP A 45 12.07 13.30 -5.00
N ALA A 46 10.81 13.72 -4.77
CA ALA A 46 10.44 15.12 -4.87
C ALA A 46 11.17 16.00 -3.84
N TRP A 47 11.46 15.47 -2.66
CA TRP A 47 12.21 16.18 -1.62
C TRP A 47 13.70 16.29 -1.93
N GLY A 48 14.27 15.42 -2.77
CA GLY A 48 15.69 15.45 -3.12
C GLY A 48 16.58 15.52 -1.88
N GLN A 49 17.52 16.46 -1.79
CA GLN A 49 18.34 16.73 -0.60
C GLN A 49 17.85 17.96 0.21
N SER A 50 16.57 18.33 0.06
CA SER A 50 16.01 19.48 0.77
C SER A 50 16.08 19.30 2.29
N THR A 51 16.52 20.36 2.98
CA THR A 51 16.47 20.49 4.44
C THR A 51 15.11 20.98 4.94
N ARG A 52 14.23 21.44 4.03
CA ARG A 52 12.88 21.90 4.36
C ARG A 52 11.92 20.72 4.45
N ARG A 53 11.21 20.65 5.57
CA ARG A 53 10.10 19.73 5.78
C ARG A 53 8.91 20.08 4.88
N ASP A 54 8.38 19.08 4.19
CA ASP A 54 7.07 19.15 3.54
C ASP A 54 6.03 18.46 4.44
N HIS A 55 5.33 19.29 5.22
CA HIS A 55 4.32 18.82 6.16
C HIS A 55 3.20 18.04 5.46
N MET A 56 2.82 18.42 4.24
CA MET A 56 1.71 17.79 3.53
C MET A 56 2.09 16.40 3.04
N ALA A 57 3.33 16.20 2.59
CA ALA A 57 3.82 14.87 2.25
C ALA A 57 3.88 13.94 3.47
N VAL A 58 4.39 14.41 4.62
CA VAL A 58 4.37 13.62 5.87
C VAL A 58 2.94 13.26 6.29
N LEU A 59 2.02 14.23 6.25
CA LEU A 59 0.61 14.02 6.58
C LEU A 59 -0.06 12.97 5.68
N ARG A 60 0.25 12.99 4.37
CA ARG A 60 -0.29 12.01 3.39
C ARG A 60 0.25 10.61 3.63
N ILE A 61 1.56 10.48 3.83
CA ILE A 61 2.20 9.18 4.12
C ILE A 61 1.61 8.60 5.40
N GLY A 62 1.60 9.36 6.50
CA GLY A 62 1.11 8.87 7.78
C GLY A 62 -0.40 8.55 7.78
N THR A 63 -1.21 9.26 6.98
CA THR A 63 -2.64 8.94 6.84
C THR A 63 -2.86 7.63 6.09
N ARG A 64 -2.10 7.35 5.02
CA ARG A 64 -2.15 6.06 4.31
C ARG A 64 -1.64 4.92 5.18
N ALA A 65 -0.55 5.16 5.91
CA ALA A 65 0.01 4.19 6.84
C ALA A 65 -0.96 3.84 7.97
N ALA A 66 -1.82 4.77 8.40
CA ALA A 66 -2.87 4.49 9.38
C ALA A 66 -3.86 3.41 8.90
N THR A 67 -4.32 3.50 7.65
CA THR A 67 -5.22 2.52 7.05
C THR A 67 -4.54 1.17 6.89
N ALA A 68 -3.34 1.15 6.32
CA ALA A 68 -2.57 -0.09 6.15
C ALA A 68 -2.20 -0.74 7.50
N ALA A 69 -1.92 0.06 8.55
CA ALA A 69 -1.68 -0.46 9.90
C ALA A 69 -2.92 -1.16 10.48
N ALA A 70 -4.12 -0.63 10.23
CA ALA A 70 -5.36 -1.29 10.66
C ALA A 70 -5.52 -2.65 9.97
N TRP A 71 -5.29 -2.71 8.65
CA TRP A 71 -5.28 -3.98 7.92
C TRP A 71 -4.26 -4.98 8.45
N ALA A 72 -3.03 -4.52 8.72
CA ALA A 72 -1.97 -5.39 9.24
C ALA A 72 -2.35 -6.03 10.58
N VAL A 73 -3.08 -5.31 11.44
CA VAL A 73 -3.63 -5.85 12.70
C VAL A 73 -4.74 -6.85 12.43
N ASP A 74 -5.74 -6.48 11.63
CA ASP A 74 -6.91 -7.31 11.37
C ASP A 74 -6.57 -8.63 10.65
N LEU A 75 -5.56 -8.60 9.78
CA LEU A 75 -5.10 -9.75 9.00
C LEU A 75 -3.93 -10.51 9.66
N GLY A 76 -3.43 -10.05 10.81
CA GLY A 76 -2.34 -10.71 11.53
C GLY A 76 -1.02 -10.75 10.74
N TRP A 77 -0.65 -9.65 10.08
CA TRP A 77 0.61 -9.53 9.34
C TRP A 77 1.84 -9.66 10.26
N PRO A 78 3.03 -9.94 9.70
CA PRO A 78 4.27 -9.99 10.46
C PRO A 78 4.47 -8.76 11.35
N ALA A 79 5.01 -8.96 12.54
CA ALA A 79 5.19 -7.90 13.54
C ALA A 79 6.03 -6.74 13.00
N GLU A 80 7.02 -7.03 12.15
CA GLU A 80 7.89 -6.09 11.49
C GLU A 80 7.12 -5.18 10.50
N ALA A 81 6.19 -5.74 9.72
CA ALA A 81 5.32 -4.95 8.84
C ALA A 81 4.40 -4.03 9.65
N ALA A 82 3.78 -4.57 10.70
CA ALA A 82 2.89 -3.79 11.57
C ALA A 82 3.63 -2.65 12.28
N ALA A 83 4.84 -2.92 12.79
CA ALA A 83 5.69 -1.91 13.43
C ALA A 83 6.13 -0.83 12.45
N ALA A 84 6.53 -1.20 11.23
CA ALA A 84 6.92 -0.24 10.20
C ALA A 84 5.76 0.68 9.81
N LEU A 85 4.56 0.12 9.62
CA LEU A 85 3.36 0.89 9.32
C LEU A 85 2.97 1.82 10.48
N ALA A 86 3.09 1.36 11.73
CA ALA A 86 2.85 2.19 12.91
C ALA A 86 3.84 3.36 13.00
N ALA A 87 5.13 3.12 12.77
CA ALA A 87 6.14 4.18 12.75
C ALA A 87 5.84 5.23 11.67
N LEU A 88 5.50 4.80 10.45
CA LEU A 88 5.13 5.70 9.34
C LEU A 88 3.86 6.50 9.66
N ARG A 89 2.86 5.86 10.29
CA ARG A 89 1.64 6.53 10.77
C ARG A 89 1.97 7.63 11.76
N ASP A 90 2.84 7.35 12.73
CA ASP A 90 3.16 8.25 13.85
C ASP A 90 4.04 9.44 13.43
N LEU A 91 4.58 9.44 12.21
CA LEU A 91 5.19 10.63 11.62
C LEU A 91 4.18 11.77 11.41
N LYS A 92 2.89 11.44 11.26
CA LYS A 92 1.83 12.43 11.16
C LYS A 92 1.76 13.25 12.46
N GLY A 93 2.16 14.51 12.38
CA GLY A 93 2.20 15.41 13.55
C GLY A 93 3.48 15.32 14.38
N SER A 94 4.49 14.56 13.92
CA SER A 94 5.82 14.53 14.54
C SER A 94 6.50 15.90 14.45
N ASP A 95 7.28 16.28 15.46
CA ASP A 95 8.12 17.49 15.48
C ASP A 95 9.62 17.18 15.25
N GLN A 96 9.91 15.99 14.72
CA GLN A 96 11.29 15.57 14.44
C GLN A 96 11.97 16.47 13.40
N PRO A 97 13.31 16.62 13.48
CA PRO A 97 14.13 17.22 12.43
C PRO A 97 13.95 16.53 11.07
N THR A 98 14.10 17.28 9.96
CA THR A 98 13.86 16.79 8.60
C THR A 98 14.72 15.58 8.23
N ASP A 99 15.97 15.55 8.68
CA ASP A 99 16.91 14.43 8.48
C ASP A 99 16.45 13.17 9.22
N VAL A 100 16.00 13.30 10.47
CA VAL A 100 15.45 12.19 11.26
C VAL A 100 14.14 11.68 10.65
N LEU A 101 13.26 12.58 10.20
CA LEU A 101 12.03 12.23 9.48
C LEU A 101 12.34 11.42 8.22
N ARG A 102 13.32 11.85 7.43
CA ARG A 102 13.72 11.17 6.20
C ARG A 102 14.32 9.80 6.49
N ALA A 103 15.21 9.69 7.47
CA ALA A 103 15.77 8.41 7.88
C ALA A 103 14.67 7.44 8.31
N THR A 104 13.71 7.92 9.11
CA THR A 104 12.57 7.12 9.57
C THR A 104 11.70 6.65 8.41
N LEU A 105 11.43 7.52 7.42
CA LEU A 105 10.67 7.14 6.21
C LEU A 105 11.38 6.03 5.43
N ILE A 106 12.70 6.17 5.20
CA ILE A 106 13.48 5.20 4.42
C ILE A 106 13.57 3.87 5.16
N GLU A 107 13.95 3.87 6.44
CA GLU A 107 14.12 2.67 7.25
C GLU A 107 12.82 1.84 7.29
N ASN A 108 11.70 2.49 7.60
CA ASN A 108 10.43 1.79 7.71
C ASN A 108 9.86 1.38 6.35
N ALA A 109 10.12 2.14 5.28
CA ALA A 109 9.77 1.71 3.92
C ALA A 109 10.56 0.46 3.48
N VAL A 110 11.84 0.36 3.84
CA VAL A 110 12.66 -0.83 3.57
C VAL A 110 12.14 -2.05 4.35
N ILE A 111 11.85 -1.89 5.64
CA ILE A 111 11.30 -2.96 6.49
C ILE A 111 9.95 -3.43 5.94
N LEU A 112 9.05 -2.49 5.64
CA LEU A 112 7.73 -2.81 5.10
C LEU A 112 7.84 -3.52 3.76
N ARG A 113 8.65 -3.01 2.83
CA ARG A 113 8.90 -3.66 1.54
C ARG A 113 9.43 -5.09 1.71
N GLY A 114 10.37 -5.31 2.63
CA GLY A 114 10.92 -6.64 2.90
C GLY A 114 9.91 -7.61 3.50
N SER A 115 8.93 -7.08 4.24
CA SER A 115 7.90 -7.88 4.91
C SER A 115 6.68 -8.18 4.03
N LEU A 116 6.45 -7.41 2.95
CA LEU A 116 5.26 -7.53 2.10
C LEU A 116 5.19 -8.74 1.17
N PRO A 117 6.27 -9.36 0.64
CA PRO A 117 6.15 -10.50 -0.26
C PRO A 117 5.43 -11.72 0.34
N GLY A 118 5.43 -11.85 1.67
CA GLY A 118 4.65 -12.88 2.37
C GLY A 118 3.13 -12.65 2.24
N PRO A 119 2.59 -11.56 2.81
CA PRO A 119 1.17 -11.24 2.73
C PRO A 119 0.69 -10.77 1.34
N CYS A 120 1.59 -10.26 0.49
CA CYS A 120 1.29 -9.61 -0.79
C CYS A 120 2.29 -10.02 -1.89
N PRO A 121 2.21 -11.26 -2.42
CA PRO A 121 3.21 -11.82 -3.33
C PRO A 121 3.26 -11.17 -4.73
N ASP A 122 2.16 -10.58 -5.20
CA ASP A 122 2.05 -10.03 -6.57
C ASP A 122 2.29 -8.51 -6.66
N SER A 123 2.74 -7.89 -5.56
CA SER A 123 2.95 -6.44 -5.52
C SER A 123 4.29 -6.06 -6.14
N ALA A 124 4.27 -5.34 -7.27
CA ALA A 124 5.43 -4.57 -7.70
C ALA A 124 5.69 -3.45 -6.67
N LEU A 125 6.82 -3.51 -5.97
CA LEU A 125 7.16 -2.58 -4.90
C LEU A 125 8.31 -1.66 -5.30
N PRO A 126 8.27 -0.36 -4.96
CA PRO A 126 9.38 0.56 -5.17
C PRO A 126 10.67 0.05 -4.52
N ASP A 127 11.82 0.36 -5.15
CA ASP A 127 13.13 0.09 -4.56
C ASP A 127 13.63 1.31 -3.79
N PHE A 128 14.03 1.09 -2.54
CA PHE A 128 14.53 2.14 -1.65
C PHE A 128 16.06 2.11 -1.50
N ALA A 129 16.75 1.19 -2.18
CA ALA A 129 18.22 1.10 -2.13
C ALA A 129 18.92 2.41 -2.54
N ALA A 130 18.29 3.20 -3.41
CA ALA A 130 18.82 4.48 -3.87
C ALA A 130 18.89 5.57 -2.77
N TYR A 131 18.12 5.42 -1.68
CA TYR A 131 18.09 6.40 -0.59
C TYR A 131 19.01 6.06 0.59
N GLY A 132 19.68 4.90 0.55
CA GLY A 132 20.48 4.36 1.66
C GLY A 132 21.95 4.79 1.71
N ASN A 133 22.37 5.82 0.95
CA ASN A 133 23.76 6.34 0.93
C ASN A 133 23.87 7.75 1.51
#